data_AF-D8GK72-F1
#
_entry.id   AF-D8GK72-F1
#
_cell.length_a   1.000
_cell.length_b   1.000
_cell.length_c   1.000
_cell.angle_alpha   90.00
_cell.angle_beta   90.00
_cell.angle_gamma   90.00
#
_symmetry.space_group_name_H-M   'P 1'
#
loop_
_entity.id
_entity.type
_entity.pdbx_description
1 polymer ?
#
loop_
_entity_poly.entity_id
_entity_poly.type
_entity_poly.pdbx_seq_one_letter_code
_entity_poly.pdbx_strand_id
1 'polypeptide(L)'
;MNKYNIIKYLLAKNSKYTKNQKRLLNDINEAREELERCAIYFDTVKDPHLVDYAIYMEEAAKSKYMYLLNEVKKNGIDLNYNSMFPNLKENKKSS
;
A
#
# COMPACT_ATOMS: atom_id res chain seq x y z
N MET A 1 -4.29 12.16 2.96
CA MET A 1 -3.06 11.36 3.16
C MET A 1 -3.23 10.03 2.42
N ASN A 2 -2.28 9.63 1.58
CA ASN A 2 -2.37 8.38 0.78
C ASN A 2 -2.35 7.15 1.73
N LYS A 3 -3.03 6.05 1.36
CA LYS A 3 -2.97 4.74 2.06
C LYS A 3 -1.54 4.29 2.35
N TYR A 4 -0.57 4.67 1.49
CA TYR A 4 0.86 4.49 1.73
C TYR A 4 1.33 5.05 3.08
N ASN A 5 1.07 6.34 3.32
CA ASN A 5 1.51 7.03 4.54
C ASN A 5 0.86 6.41 5.79
N ILE A 6 -0.32 5.81 5.63
CA ILE A 6 -1.01 5.11 6.70
C ILE A 6 -0.25 3.83 7.03
N ILE A 7 0.05 2.96 6.07
CA ILE A 7 0.77 1.70 6.35
C ILE A 7 2.14 1.96 6.97
N LYS A 8 2.90 2.94 6.44
CA LYS A 8 4.19 3.33 7.03
C LYS A 8 4.04 3.82 8.47
N TYR A 9 2.99 4.58 8.76
CA TYR A 9 2.67 5.01 10.13
C TYR A 9 2.32 3.82 11.05
N LEU A 10 1.57 2.84 10.55
CA LEU A 10 1.21 1.63 11.32
C LEU A 10 2.40 0.76 11.62
N LEU A 11 3.31 0.63 10.65
CA LEU A 11 4.60 -0.02 10.83
C LEU A 11 5.53 0.74 11.79
N ALA A 12 5.35 2.05 11.98
CA ALA A 12 6.06 2.79 13.03
C ALA A 12 5.41 2.57 14.40
N LYS A 13 4.07 2.48 14.47
CA LYS A 13 3.27 2.26 15.69
C LYS A 13 3.00 0.77 15.98
N ASN A 14 4.01 -0.07 15.77
CA ASN A 14 3.96 -1.53 15.86
C ASN A 14 3.45 -2.12 17.20
N SER A 15 3.32 -1.36 18.28
CA SER A 15 2.96 -1.92 19.59
C SER A 15 1.52 -2.49 19.65
N LYS A 16 0.61 -2.01 18.79
CA LYS A 16 -0.81 -2.40 18.82
C LYS A 16 -1.15 -3.71 18.08
N TYR A 17 -0.31 -4.14 17.16
CA TYR A 17 -0.63 -5.23 16.22
C TYR A 17 -0.03 -6.57 16.63
N THR A 18 -0.75 -7.66 16.34
CA THR A 18 -0.22 -9.02 16.51
C THR A 18 0.94 -9.29 15.54
N LYS A 19 1.74 -10.33 15.79
CA LYS A 19 2.83 -10.73 14.88
C LYS A 19 2.34 -10.95 13.45
N ASN A 20 1.19 -11.60 13.28
CA ASN A 20 0.61 -11.88 11.95
C ASN A 20 0.14 -10.59 11.27
N GLN A 21 -0.48 -9.68 12.01
CA GLN A 21 -0.90 -8.38 11.50
C GLN A 21 0.30 -7.51 11.08
N LYS A 22 1.41 -7.54 11.84
CA LYS A 22 2.66 -6.87 11.46
C LYS A 22 3.24 -7.42 10.18
N ARG A 23 3.28 -8.76 10.04
CA ARG A 23 3.73 -9.41 8.82
C ARG A 23 2.89 -8.99 7.63
N LEU A 24 1.56 -9.01 7.79
CA LEU A 24 0.65 -8.56 6.74
C LEU A 24 0.86 -7.09 6.35
N LEU A 25 1.10 -6.19 7.32
CA LEU A 25 1.43 -4.79 7.04
C LEU A 25 2.76 -4.63 6.29
N ASN A 26 3.77 -5.44 6.62
CA ASN A 26 5.05 -5.49 5.89
C ASN A 26 4.84 -6.00 4.46
N ASP A 27 4.14 -7.13 4.29
CA ASP A 27 3.87 -7.72 2.98
C ASP A 27 3.14 -6.72 2.07
N ILE A 28 2.23 -5.90 2.60
CA ILE A 28 1.57 -4.83 1.83
C ILE A 28 2.55 -3.72 1.45
N ASN A 29 3.46 -3.32 2.35
CA ASN A 29 4.46 -2.32 2.02
C ASN A 29 5.42 -2.83 0.93
N GLU A 30 5.85 -4.09 1.01
CA GLU A 30 6.69 -4.73 0.01
C GLU A 30 5.98 -4.83 -1.35
N ALA A 31 4.71 -5.25 -1.37
CA ALA A 31 3.92 -5.33 -2.61
C ALA A 31 3.70 -3.95 -3.25
N ARG A 32 3.60 -2.88 -2.45
CA ARG A 32 3.59 -1.51 -2.96
C ARG A 32 4.93 -1.14 -3.61
N GLU A 33 6.05 -1.43 -2.94
CA GLU A 33 7.38 -1.14 -3.48
C GLU A 33 7.63 -1.92 -4.78
N GLU A 34 7.13 -3.15 -4.85
CA GLU A 34 7.12 -3.96 -6.07
C GLU A 34 6.32 -3.29 -7.18
N LEU A 35 5.09 -2.85 -6.89
CA LEU A 35 4.26 -2.12 -7.87
C LEU A 35 4.95 -0.84 -8.36
N GLU A 36 5.57 -0.07 -7.47
CA GLU A 36 6.34 1.12 -7.85
C GLU A 36 7.54 0.79 -8.75
N ARG A 37 8.26 -0.31 -8.46
CA ARG A 37 9.34 -0.78 -9.34
C ARG A 37 8.82 -1.22 -10.71
N CYS A 38 7.67 -1.88 -10.79
CA CYS A 38 7.05 -2.28 -12.05
C CYS A 38 6.63 -1.06 -12.88
N ALA A 39 6.03 -0.04 -12.27
CA ALA A 39 5.67 1.20 -12.95
C ALA A 39 6.93 1.91 -13.50
N ILE A 40 7.99 2.02 -12.69
CA ILE A 40 9.28 2.57 -13.15
C ILE A 40 9.85 1.74 -14.31
N TYR A 41 9.75 0.42 -14.25
CA TYR A 41 10.23 -0.45 -15.33
C TYR A 41 9.44 -0.22 -16.63
N PHE A 42 8.11 -0.12 -16.55
CA PHE A 42 7.27 0.23 -17.69
C PHE A 42 7.63 1.59 -18.29
N ASP A 43 7.87 2.61 -17.46
CA ASP A 43 8.24 3.94 -17.93
C ASP A 43 9.65 4.00 -18.57
N THR A 44 10.54 3.06 -18.23
CA THR A 44 11.95 3.08 -18.65
C THR A 44 12.29 2.09 -19.75
N VAL A 45 11.46 1.07 -19.97
CA VAL A 45 11.71 0.05 -21.00
C VAL A 45 11.59 0.66 -22.39
N LYS A 46 12.59 0.42 -23.24
CA LYS A 46 12.66 0.94 -24.63
C LYS A 46 12.51 -0.14 -25.68
N ASP A 47 12.74 -1.40 -25.31
CA ASP A 47 12.56 -2.53 -26.21
C ASP A 47 11.07 -2.82 -26.36
N PRO A 48 10.49 -2.69 -27.58
CA PRO A 48 9.08 -2.96 -27.82
C PRO A 48 8.65 -4.38 -27.40
N HIS A 49 9.54 -5.38 -27.47
CA HIS A 49 9.24 -6.76 -27.06
C HIS A 49 9.13 -6.92 -25.54
N LEU A 50 9.65 -5.96 -24.76
CA LEU A 50 9.61 -5.97 -23.31
C LEU A 50 8.51 -5.06 -22.73
N VAL A 51 7.85 -4.24 -23.55
CA VAL A 51 6.73 -3.39 -23.12
C VAL A 51 5.56 -4.25 -22.63
N ASP A 52 5.17 -5.27 -23.40
CA ASP A 52 4.11 -6.19 -22.99
C ASP A 52 4.45 -6.88 -21.68
N TYR A 53 5.71 -7.33 -21.53
CA TYR A 53 6.20 -7.91 -20.28
C TYR A 53 6.10 -6.93 -19.11
N ALA A 54 6.46 -5.66 -19.30
CA ALA A 54 6.32 -4.62 -18.29
C ALA A 54 4.86 -4.40 -17.86
N ILE A 55 3.92 -4.39 -18.81
CA ILE A 55 2.47 -4.28 -18.54
C ILE A 55 2.01 -5.46 -17.67
N TYR A 56 2.37 -6.69 -18.05
CA TYR A 56 1.98 -7.87 -17.29
C TYR A 56 2.56 -7.88 -15.87
N MET A 57 3.81 -7.42 -15.70
CA MET A 57 4.42 -7.30 -14.38
C MET A 57 3.68 -6.29 -13.50
N GLU A 58 3.35 -5.11 -14.03
CA GLU A 58 2.63 -4.09 -13.27
C GLU A 58 1.24 -4.57 -12.84
N GLU A 59 0.48 -5.20 -13.75
CA GLU A 59 -0.85 -5.72 -13.45
C GLU A 59 -0.81 -6.89 -12.45
N ALA A 60 0.22 -7.74 -12.50
CA ALA A 60 0.45 -8.78 -11.50
C ALA A 60 0.77 -8.19 -10.11
N ALA A 61 1.68 -7.22 -10.04
CA ALA A 61 2.04 -6.54 -8.80
C ALA A 61 0.84 -5.80 -8.19
N LYS A 62 0.04 -5.13 -9.02
CA LYS A 62 -1.20 -4.45 -8.62
C LYS A 62 -2.24 -5.42 -8.08
N SER A 63 -2.42 -6.56 -8.73
CA SER A 63 -3.33 -7.62 -8.27
C SER A 63 -2.91 -8.15 -6.90
N LYS A 64 -1.62 -8.43 -6.70
CA LYS A 64 -1.05 -8.82 -5.40
C LYS A 64 -1.29 -7.76 -4.32
N TYR A 65 -1.00 -6.50 -4.62
CA TYR A 65 -1.22 -5.39 -3.69
C TYR A 65 -2.70 -5.25 -3.29
N MET A 66 -3.62 -5.33 -4.25
CA MET A 66 -5.07 -5.29 -3.98
C MET A 66 -5.55 -6.46 -3.12
N TYR A 67 -5.06 -7.67 -3.39
CA TYR A 67 -5.35 -8.84 -2.57
C TYR A 67 -4.95 -8.61 -1.11
N LEU A 68 -3.72 -8.16 -0.85
CA LEU A 68 -3.22 -7.92 0.51
C LEU A 68 -3.99 -6.79 1.22
N LEU A 69 -4.41 -5.75 0.48
CA LEU A 69 -5.31 -4.70 1.01
C LEU A 69 -6.70 -5.20 1.37
N ASN A 70 -7.16 -6.32 0.80
CA ASN A 70 -8.41 -6.95 1.21
C ASN A 70 -8.20 -7.86 2.42
N GLU A 71 -7.08 -8.58 2.48
CA GLU A 71 -6.72 -9.41 3.63
C GLU A 71 -6.56 -8.59 4.91
N VAL A 72 -5.96 -7.40 4.83
CA VAL A 72 -5.76 -6.54 6.01
C VAL A 72 -7.07 -6.05 6.61
N LYS A 73 -8.09 -5.80 5.78
CA LYS A 73 -9.46 -5.45 6.22
C LYS A 73 -10.12 -6.65 6.91
N LYS A 74 -9.98 -7.86 6.34
CA LYS A 74 -10.50 -9.09 6.96
C LYS A 74 -9.83 -9.37 8.31
N ASN A 75 -8.57 -8.98 8.48
CA ASN A 75 -7.82 -9.08 9.73
C ASN A 75 -8.13 -7.95 10.74
N GLY A 76 -9.19 -7.17 10.51
CA GLY A 76 -9.67 -6.13 11.42
C GLY A 76 -8.78 -4.89 11.48
N ILE A 77 -7.86 -4.72 10.54
CA ILE A 77 -7.03 -3.52 10.45
C ILE A 77 -7.69 -2.55 9.49
N ASP A 78 -8.19 -1.44 10.05
CA ASP A 78 -8.73 -0.36 9.23
C ASP A 78 -7.60 0.49 8.66
N LEU A 79 -7.58 0.68 7.34
CA LEU A 79 -6.64 1.54 6.64
C LEU A 79 -7.28 2.88 6.24
N ASN A 80 -8.51 3.16 6.69
CA ASN A 80 -9.18 4.41 6.42
C ASN A 80 -8.60 5.54 7.28
N TYR A 81 -8.13 6.60 6.61
CA TYR A 81 -7.56 7.77 7.27
C TYR A 81 -8.52 8.40 8.28
N ASN A 82 -9.81 8.47 7.94
CA ASN A 82 -10.81 9.17 8.74
C ASN A 82 -11.09 8.48 10.08
N SER A 83 -11.00 7.15 10.12
CA SER A 83 -11.18 6.36 11.34
C SER A 83 -9.90 6.27 12.16
N MET A 84 -8.72 6.30 11.51
CA MET A 84 -7.43 6.27 12.22
C MET A 84 -7.02 7.60 12.85
N PHE A 85 -7.44 8.72 12.26
CA PHE A 85 -7.10 10.06 12.73
C PHE A 85 -8.34 10.97 12.82
N PRO A 86 -9.32 10.63 13.68
CA PRO A 86 -10.57 11.40 13.77
C PRO A 86 -10.31 12.87 14.17
N ASN A 87 -9.35 13.11 15.06
CA ASN A 87 -9.04 14.43 15.60
C ASN A 87 -8.21 15.34 14.66
N LEU A 88 -7.72 14.84 13.52
CA LEU A 88 -6.99 15.66 12.54
C LEU A 88 -7.93 16.39 11.55
N LYS A 89 -9.23 16.08 11.56
CA LYS A 89 -10.22 16.77 10.73
C LYS A 89 -10.66 18.13 11.28
N GLU A 90 -10.67 18.29 12.59
CA GLU A 90 -11.19 19.50 13.25
C GLU A 90 -10.32 20.74 12.94
N ASN A 91 -9.02 20.54 12.73
CA ASN A 91 -8.07 21.63 12.41
C ASN A 91 -8.10 22.09 10.94
N LYS A 92 -9.02 21.59 10.09
CA LYS A 92 -9.18 22.06 8.69
C LYS A 92 -10.42 22.92 8.45
N LYS A 93 -11.24 23.18 9.48
CA LYS A 93 -12.40 24.07 9.38
C LYS A 93 -12.14 25.49 9.90
N SER A 94 -10.93 25.77 10.36
CA SER A 94 -10.49 27.07 10.88
C SER A 94 -9.29 27.59 10.08
N SER A 95 -9.51 27.86 8.79
CA SER A 95 -8.70 28.76 7.95
C SER A 95 -9.51 29.13 6.72
#